data_AF-A0A962DLB1-F1
#
_entry.id   AF-A0A962DLB1-F1
#
_cell.length_a   1.000
_cell.length_b   1.000
_cell.length_c   1.000
_cell.angle_alpha   90.00
_cell.angle_beta   90.00
_cell.angle_gamma   90.00
#
_symmetry.space_group_name_H-M   'P 1'
#
loop_
_entity.id
_entity.type
_entity.pdbx_description
1 polymer ?
#
loop_
_entity_poly.entity_id
_entity_poly.type
_entity_poly.pdbx_seq_one_letter_code
_entity_poly.pdbx_strand_id
1 'polypeptide(L)'
;QGSVIERGHPDFNTLLATFPPQPVCRNLIRIKVTRISDSCGWGVPLYDYTGQRDEIARAVAGKTPEQLRAKAEKQNRLSVDGLEGLDLEALK
;
A
#
# COMPACT_ATOMS: atom_id res chain seq x y z
N GLN A 1 6.07 -13.31 8.14
CA GLN A 1 6.51 -14.63 7.62
C GLN A 1 5.39 -15.21 6.75
N GLY A 2 5.72 -15.90 5.66
CA GLY A 2 4.76 -16.54 4.76
C GLY A 2 4.96 -18.05 4.65
N SER A 3 3.89 -18.78 4.33
CA SER A 3 3.89 -20.22 4.07
C SER A 3 2.94 -20.55 2.92
N VAL A 4 3.28 -21.59 2.16
CA VAL A 4 2.44 -22.12 1.08
C VAL A 4 1.66 -23.32 1.63
N ILE A 5 0.36 -23.35 1.38
CA ILE A 5 -0.55 -24.44 1.73
C ILE A 5 -0.98 -25.10 0.42
N GLU A 6 -0.38 -26.24 0.13
CA GLU A 6 -0.66 -27.03 -1.07
C GLU A 6 -1.86 -27.97 -0.85
N ARG A 7 -2.39 -28.57 -1.92
CA ARG A 7 -3.59 -29.43 -1.89
C ARG A 7 -3.52 -30.60 -0.90
N GLY A 8 -2.32 -31.14 -0.65
CA GLY A 8 -2.11 -32.23 0.31
C GLY A 8 -2.06 -31.80 1.77
N HIS A 9 -2.05 -30.50 2.05
CA HIS A 9 -1.99 -29.99 3.42
C HIS A 9 -3.34 -30.23 4.14
N PRO A 10 -3.34 -30.69 5.40
CA PRO A 10 -4.57 -31.02 6.14
C PRO A 10 -5.57 -29.85 6.20
N ASP A 11 -5.06 -28.63 6.38
CA ASP A 11 -5.89 -27.42 6.45
C ASP A 11 -6.40 -26.91 5.08
N PHE A 12 -5.96 -27.49 3.95
CA PHE A 12 -6.22 -26.90 2.62
C PHE A 12 -7.71 -26.73 2.34
N ASN A 13 -8.52 -27.77 2.54
CA ASN A 13 -9.96 -27.73 2.25
C ASN A 13 -10.71 -26.77 3.18
N THR A 14 -10.36 -26.77 4.47
CA THR A 14 -10.97 -25.87 5.47
C THR A 14 -10.68 -24.41 5.14
N LEU A 15 -9.45 -24.09 4.77
CA LEU A 15 -9.07 -22.73 4.38
C LEU A 15 -9.66 -22.34 3.02
N LEU A 16 -9.71 -23.24 2.05
CA LEU A 16 -10.30 -22.95 0.74
C LEU A 16 -11.79 -22.58 0.85
N ALA A 17 -12.51 -23.19 1.79
CA ALA A 17 -13.93 -22.93 2.03
C ALA A 17 -14.23 -21.50 2.55
N THR A 18 -13.22 -20.73 2.98
CA THR A 18 -13.41 -19.33 3.41
C THR A 18 -13.44 -18.35 2.23
N PHE A 19 -13.11 -18.81 1.02
CA PHE A 19 -13.14 -18.01 -0.20
C PHE A 19 -14.43 -18.29 -1.00
N PRO A 20 -14.86 -17.34 -1.85
CA PRO A 20 -15.91 -17.61 -2.84
C PRO A 20 -15.53 -18.81 -3.72
N PRO A 21 -16.51 -19.58 -4.24
CA PRO A 21 -16.23 -20.75 -5.07
C PRO A 21 -15.25 -20.45 -6.20
N GLN A 22 -14.13 -21.19 -6.23
CA GLN A 22 -13.10 -21.06 -7.26
C GLN A 22 -13.13 -22.29 -8.17
N PRO A 23 -13.12 -22.14 -9.51
CA PRO A 23 -13.07 -23.28 -10.43
C PRO A 23 -11.76 -24.06 -10.28
N VAL A 24 -10.66 -23.39 -9.93
CA VAL A 24 -9.36 -24.00 -9.65
C VAL A 24 -8.65 -23.22 -8.55
N CYS A 25 -8.10 -23.95 -7.56
CA CYS A 25 -7.09 -23.44 -6.64
C CYS A 25 -5.82 -24.30 -6.73
N ARG A 26 -4.68 -23.65 -7.01
CA ARG A 26 -3.36 -24.29 -7.05
C ARG A 26 -2.80 -24.45 -5.64
N ASN A 27 -2.62 -23.32 -4.95
CA ASN A 27 -2.10 -23.23 -3.59
C ASN A 27 -2.80 -22.09 -2.84
N LEU A 28 -2.85 -22.16 -1.51
CA LEU A 28 -3.23 -21.03 -0.66
C LEU A 28 -1.96 -20.44 -0.04
N ILE A 29 -1.84 -19.10 -0.04
CA ILE A 29 -0.69 -18.40 0.55
C ILE A 29 -1.11 -17.85 1.91
N ARG A 30 -0.50 -18.38 2.98
CA ARG A 30 -0.74 -17.92 4.35
C ARG A 30 0.38 -17.00 4.78
N ILE A 31 0.06 -15.74 5.04
CA ILE A 31 0.99 -14.73 5.53
C ILE A 31 0.60 -14.27 6.94
N LYS A 32 1.60 -14.14 7.81
CA LYS A 32 1.48 -13.42 9.08
C LYS A 32 1.95 -11.99 8.87
N VAL A 33 1.00 -11.07 8.87
CA VAL A 33 1.21 -9.62 8.78
C VAL A 33 1.11 -8.99 10.16
N THR A 34 2.00 -8.03 10.44
CA THR A 34 2.00 -7.24 11.69
C THR A 34 1.48 -5.82 11.47
N ARG A 35 1.50 -5.35 10.21
CA ARG A 35 0.99 -4.05 9.80
C ARG A 35 0.43 -4.17 8.39
N ILE A 36 -0.70 -3.51 8.15
CA ILE A 36 -1.24 -3.24 6.83
C ILE A 36 -1.33 -1.73 6.67
N SER A 37 -1.11 -1.23 5.46
CA SER A 37 -1.38 0.15 5.10
C SER A 37 -2.17 0.11 3.82
N ASP A 38 -3.34 0.74 3.83
CA ASP A 38 -4.04 1.08 2.61
C ASP A 38 -3.36 2.30 1.99
N SER A 39 -3.22 2.24 0.67
CA SER A 39 -2.79 3.38 -0.13
C SER A 39 -3.95 3.70 -1.06
N CYS A 40 -4.41 4.94 -1.01
CA CYS A 40 -5.43 5.43 -1.95
C CYS A 40 -4.88 5.63 -3.37
N GLY A 41 -3.59 5.32 -3.61
CA GLY A 41 -3.04 5.21 -4.96
C GLY A 41 -3.25 6.46 -5.82
N TRP A 42 -2.98 7.64 -5.29
CA TRP A 42 -3.23 8.91 -6.00
C TRP A 42 -2.36 9.10 -7.26
N GLY A 43 -1.37 8.22 -7.50
CA GLY A 43 -0.45 8.27 -8.65
C GLY A 43 -0.42 7.02 -9.52
N VAL A 44 -1.23 6.00 -9.24
CA VAL A 44 -1.32 4.79 -10.07
C VAL A 44 -2.53 4.92 -11.00
N PRO A 45 -2.38 4.76 -12.33
CA PRO A 45 -3.52 4.71 -13.24
C PRO A 45 -4.56 3.69 -12.79
N LEU A 46 -5.83 3.93 -13.11
CA LEU A 46 -6.84 2.87 -13.00
C LEU A 46 -6.41 1.67 -13.87
N TYR A 47 -6.84 0.47 -13.50
CA TYR A 47 -6.48 -0.78 -14.21
C TYR A 47 -6.69 -0.66 -15.73
N ASP A 48 -7.76 0.03 -16.13
CA ASP A 48 -7.92 0.60 -17.47
C ASP A 48 -7.41 2.05 -17.50
N TYR A 49 -6.56 2.36 -18.48
CA TYR A 49 -6.09 3.73 -18.70
C TYR A 49 -7.25 4.63 -19.14
N THR A 50 -7.75 5.44 -18.21
CA THR A 50 -8.86 6.38 -18.38
C THR A 50 -8.41 7.84 -18.32
N GLY A 51 -7.11 8.08 -18.12
CA GLY A 51 -6.50 9.40 -17.95
C GLY A 51 -5.51 9.44 -16.79
N GLN A 52 -4.89 10.61 -16.59
CA GLN A 52 -4.06 10.87 -15.41
C GLN A 52 -4.95 11.31 -14.23
N ARG A 53 -4.62 10.82 -13.04
CA ARG A 53 -5.16 11.31 -11.78
C ARG A 53 -4.61 12.70 -11.47
N ASP A 54 -5.47 13.63 -11.09
CA ASP A 54 -5.11 15.03 -10.76
C ASP A 54 -5.16 15.31 -9.25
N GLU A 55 -5.41 14.28 -8.42
CA GLU A 55 -5.60 14.38 -6.97
C GLU A 55 -4.40 15.04 -6.28
N ILE A 56 -3.17 14.70 -6.68
CA ILE A 56 -1.96 15.35 -6.15
C ILE A 56 -1.93 16.83 -6.53
N ALA A 57 -2.18 17.15 -7.80
CA ALA A 57 -2.19 18.52 -8.30
C ALA A 57 -3.24 19.37 -7.56
N ARG A 58 -4.46 18.85 -7.41
CA ARG A 58 -5.53 19.50 -6.63
C ARG A 58 -5.16 19.64 -5.15
N ALA A 59 -4.50 18.66 -4.55
CA ALA A 59 -4.14 18.69 -3.15
C ALA A 59 -2.98 19.63 -2.82
N VAL A 60 -2.16 20.01 -3.80
CA VAL A 60 -1.10 21.03 -3.63
C VAL A 60 -1.50 22.39 -4.18
N ALA A 61 -2.54 22.47 -5.02
CA ALA A 61 -3.06 23.73 -5.54
C ALA A 61 -3.41 24.69 -4.40
N GLY A 62 -2.86 25.90 -4.46
CA GLY A 62 -3.09 26.95 -3.46
C GLY A 62 -2.31 26.78 -2.15
N LYS A 63 -1.43 25.76 -2.03
CA LYS A 63 -0.53 25.64 -0.87
C LYS A 63 0.75 26.42 -1.09
N THR A 64 1.19 27.12 -0.04
CA THR A 64 2.49 27.81 -0.06
C THR A 64 3.64 26.82 0.18
N PRO A 65 4.88 27.16 -0.22
CA PRO A 65 6.06 26.34 0.09
C PRO A 65 6.19 26.03 1.59
N GLU A 66 5.86 26.97 2.47
CA GLU A 66 5.93 26.80 3.92
C GLU A 66 4.90 25.77 4.41
N GLN A 67 3.68 25.78 3.83
CA GLN A 67 2.64 24.79 4.15
C GLN A 67 3.03 23.39 3.67
N LEU A 68 3.70 23.28 2.53
CA LEU A 68 4.21 22.00 2.02
C LEU A 68 5.38 21.50 2.88
N ARG A 69 6.30 22.38 3.26
CA ARG A 69 7.40 22.09 4.18
C ARG A 69 6.85 21.59 5.51
N ALA A 70 5.98 22.35 6.17
CA ALA A 70 5.36 21.98 7.44
C ALA A 70 4.65 20.61 7.38
N LYS A 71 4.01 20.28 6.25
CA LYS A 71 3.43 18.95 6.03
C LYS A 71 4.52 17.87 5.97
N ALA A 72 5.60 18.10 5.23
CA ALA A 72 6.73 17.18 5.17
C ALA A 72 7.40 16.99 6.54
N GLU A 73 7.59 18.04 7.33
CA GLU A 73 8.16 17.93 8.69
C GLU A 73 7.26 17.09 9.60
N LYS A 74 5.94 17.23 9.48
CA LYS A 74 5.00 16.48 10.30
C LYS A 74 4.87 15.02 9.89
N GLN A 75 4.95 14.70 8.60
CA GLN A 75 4.51 13.40 8.07
C GLN A 75 5.62 12.57 7.43
N ASN A 76 6.74 13.17 7.03
CA ASN A 76 7.74 12.51 6.17
C ASN A 76 9.13 12.44 6.83
N ARG A 77 9.24 12.74 8.13
CA ARG A 77 10.51 12.70 8.87
C ARG A 77 11.05 11.30 9.13
N LEU A 78 10.15 10.33 9.26
CA LEU A 78 10.50 8.95 9.50
C LEU A 78 9.66 8.05 8.59
N SER A 79 10.28 7.00 8.08
CA SER A 79 9.58 5.94 7.37
C SER A 79 8.72 5.12 8.34
N VAL A 80 7.87 4.26 7.77
CA VAL A 80 7.08 3.28 8.53
C VAL A 80 7.96 2.37 9.40
N ASP A 81 9.19 2.12 8.98
CA ASP A 81 10.19 1.29 9.68
C ASP A 81 11.13 2.13 10.57
N GLY A 82 10.84 3.43 10.74
CA GLY A 82 11.63 4.33 11.58
C GLY A 82 12.95 4.80 10.96
N LEU A 83 13.17 4.56 9.67
CA LEU A 83 14.33 5.09 8.94
C LEU A 83 14.17 6.59 8.73
N GLU A 84 15.29 7.32 8.65
CA GLU A 84 15.28 8.73 8.33
C GLU A 84 14.59 8.96 6.98
N GLY A 85 13.61 9.87 6.99
CA GLY A 85 12.86 10.26 5.81
C GLY A 85 13.51 11.43 5.08
N LEU A 86 12.68 12.33 4.57
CA LEU A 86 13.13 13.46 3.75
C LEU A 86 13.97 14.44 4.59
N ASP A 87 15.17 14.78 4.09
CA ASP A 87 15.95 15.91 4.61
C ASP A 87 15.23 17.22 4.27
N LEU A 88 14.81 17.94 5.31
CA LEU A 88 14.07 19.19 5.17
C LEU A 88 14.94 20.33 4.68
N GLU A 89 16.26 20.24 4.83
CA GLU A 89 17.20 21.23 4.30
C GLU A 89 17.48 21.03 2.81
N ALA A 90 17.14 19.85 2.28
CA ALA A 90 17.13 19.56 0.84
C ALA A 90 15.85 20.07 0.14
N LEU A 91 14.79 20.39 0.89
CA LEU A 91 13.60 21.11 0.41
C LEU A 91 13.88 22.62 0.33
N LYS A 92 14.73 23.02 -0.62
CA LYS A 92 14.93 24.43 -1.00
C LYS A 92 14.01 24.82 -2.14
#